data_AF-A0A1J3I0Z9-F1
#
_entry.id   AF-A0A1J3I0Z9-F1
#
_cell.length_a   1.000
_cell.length_b   1.000
_cell.length_c   1.000
_cell.angle_alpha   90.00
_cell.angle_beta   90.00
_cell.angle_gamma   90.00
#
_symmetry.space_group_name_H-M   'P 1'
#
loop_
_entity.id
_entity.type
_entity.pdbx_description
1 polymer ?
#
loop_
_entity_poly.entity_id
_entity_poly.type
_entity_poly.pdbx_seq_one_letter_code
_entity_poly.pdbx_strand_id
1 'polypeptide(L)'
;RPDTEFMKWKWKPDGCEDDLPVFDPFRFLEIVRGKTMAFVGDSVSRNHMQSLICLLSQVEYPVDASVKADEYFKRWTYETYNFTIATFWTPHLVKSTEPDPTKPEHTDLFDLYLDEADESWTAEIGDFDYVIISSGHWHFRPSVYYENG
;
A
#
# COMPACT_ATOMS: atom_id res chain seq x y z
N ARG A 1 3.69 7.15 23.25
CA ARG A 1 4.90 6.33 23.53
C ARG A 1 6.06 7.28 23.80
N PRO A 2 6.77 7.20 24.95
CA PRO A 2 7.74 8.22 25.37
C PRO A 2 9.20 7.95 24.90
N ASP A 3 9.58 6.71 24.58
CA ASP A 3 10.90 6.40 24.05
C ASP A 3 11.03 6.79 22.57
N THR A 4 12.16 7.38 22.18
CA THR A 4 12.40 7.89 20.81
C THR A 4 13.62 7.26 20.13
N GLU A 5 14.36 6.40 20.81
CA GLU A 5 15.62 5.81 20.30
C GLU A 5 15.41 4.96 19.04
N PHE A 6 14.23 4.37 18.85
CA PHE A 6 13.90 3.61 17.64
C PHE A 6 13.94 4.47 16.36
N MET A 7 13.74 5.78 16.47
CA MET A 7 13.78 6.71 15.32
C MET A 7 15.20 7.03 14.85
N LYS A 8 16.23 6.66 15.60
CA LYS A 8 17.64 6.93 15.27
C LYS A 8 18.29 5.82 14.43
N TRP A 9 17.59 4.71 14.20
CA TRP A 9 18.11 3.60 13.42
C TRP A 9 18.05 3.89 11.92
N LYS A 10 19.14 3.55 11.22
CA LYS A 10 19.25 3.60 9.77
C LYS A 10 19.78 2.27 9.25
N TRP A 11 19.17 1.76 8.19
CA TRP A 11 19.68 0.58 7.50
C TRP A 11 20.93 0.94 6.69
N LYS A 12 21.98 0.12 6.81
CA LYS A 12 23.21 0.20 5.99
C LYS A 12 23.36 -1.10 5.20
N PRO A 13 23.29 -1.07 3.86
CA PRO A 13 23.54 -2.24 3.04
C PRO A 13 24.97 -2.76 3.20
N ASP A 14 25.14 -4.07 3.19
CA ASP A 14 26.45 -4.70 3.16
C ASP A 14 27.09 -4.54 1.76
N GLY A 15 28.42 -4.38 1.71
CA GLY A 15 29.17 -4.21 0.46
C GLY A 15 29.03 -2.84 -0.23
N CYS A 16 28.35 -1.87 0.38
CA CYS A 16 28.39 -0.47 -0.08
C CYS A 16 29.43 0.32 0.71
N GLU A 17 30.38 0.94 0.01
CA GLU A 17 31.42 1.78 0.61
C GLU A 17 30.80 3.02 1.29
N ASP A 18 29.78 3.60 0.64
CA ASP A 18 29.04 4.75 1.13
C ASP A 18 27.69 4.36 1.75
N ASP A 19 27.26 5.14 2.75
CA ASP A 19 25.92 5.01 3.31
C ASP A 19 24.85 5.40 2.29
N LEU A 20 23.67 4.79 2.37
CA LEU A 20 22.50 5.22 1.58
C LEU A 20 22.29 6.73 1.73
N PRO A 21 22.09 7.48 0.64
CA PRO A 21 21.84 8.92 0.73
C PRO A 21 20.61 9.19 1.59
N VAL A 22 20.63 10.31 2.30
CA VAL A 22 19.44 10.78 3.03
C VAL A 22 18.33 11.04 2.00
N PHE A 23 17.11 10.63 2.35
CA PHE A 23 15.95 10.84 1.48
C PHE A 23 15.73 12.34 1.25
N ASP A 24 15.71 12.73 -0.02
CA ASP A 24 15.43 14.10 -0.45
C ASP A 24 13.99 14.17 -1.01
N PRO A 25 13.04 14.75 -0.26
CA PRO A 25 11.64 14.80 -0.67
C PRO A 25 11.40 15.67 -1.91
N PHE A 26 12.19 16.73 -2.10
CA PHE A 26 12.06 17.59 -3.28
C PHE A 26 12.50 16.83 -4.53
N ARG A 27 13.68 16.21 -4.46
CA ARG A 27 14.19 15.40 -5.57
C ARG A 27 13.25 14.23 -5.90
N PHE A 28 12.67 13.59 -4.89
CA PHE A 28 11.69 12.53 -5.12
C PHE A 28 10.48 13.07 -5.90
N LEU A 29 9.87 14.17 -5.46
CA LEU A 29 8.72 14.79 -6.14
C LEU A 29 9.04 15.23 -7.57
N GLU A 30 10.25 15.69 -7.85
CA GLU A 30 10.69 15.99 -9.22
C GLU A 30 10.78 14.72 -10.08
N ILE A 31 11.27 13.60 -9.54
CA ILE A 31 11.34 12.32 -10.26
C ILE A 31 9.94 11.80 -10.62
N VAL A 32 8.98 11.95 -9.72
CA VAL A 32 7.60 11.48 -9.92
C VAL A 32 6.66 12.56 -10.46
N ARG A 33 7.19 13.68 -10.96
CA ARG A 33 6.40 14.76 -11.53
C ARG A 33 5.57 14.26 -12.72
N GLY A 34 4.27 14.52 -12.68
CA GLY A 34 3.34 14.07 -13.72
C GLY A 34 3.09 12.56 -13.73
N LYS A 35 3.34 11.88 -12.61
CA LYS A 35 3.23 10.42 -12.48
C LYS A 35 2.17 10.00 -11.49
N THR A 36 1.81 8.72 -11.56
CA THR A 36 0.88 8.06 -10.63
C THR A 36 1.56 6.87 -9.96
N MET A 37 1.30 6.67 -8.67
CA MET A 37 1.88 5.58 -7.88
C MET A 37 0.82 4.89 -7.02
N ALA A 38 0.74 3.57 -7.09
CA ALA A 38 -0.18 2.75 -6.30
C ALA A 38 0.57 1.89 -5.29
N PHE A 39 0.11 1.91 -4.04
CA PHE A 39 0.45 0.94 -3.01
C PHE A 39 -0.69 -0.07 -2.91
N VAL A 40 -0.42 -1.33 -3.21
CA VAL A 40 -1.42 -2.40 -3.29
C VAL A 40 -1.11 -3.41 -2.21
N GLY A 41 -2.07 -3.71 -1.32
CA GLY A 41 -1.86 -4.72 -0.29
C GLY A 41 -2.61 -4.51 1.01
N ASP A 42 -1.96 -4.90 2.10
CA ASP A 42 -2.52 -4.86 3.45
C ASP A 42 -2.17 -3.57 4.23
N SER A 43 -2.39 -3.61 5.55
CA SER A 43 -2.10 -2.50 6.46
C SER A 43 -0.63 -2.07 6.46
N VAL A 44 0.30 -2.97 6.16
CA VAL A 44 1.73 -2.64 6.06
C VAL A 44 2.00 -1.84 4.78
N SER A 45 1.35 -2.20 3.67
CA SER A 45 1.41 -1.44 2.41
C SER A 45 0.91 -0.01 2.61
N ARG A 46 -0.24 0.15 3.27
CA ARG A 46 -0.80 1.46 3.63
C ARG A 46 0.13 2.25 4.55
N ASN A 47 0.74 1.61 5.55
CA ASN A 47 1.69 2.28 6.44
C ASN A 47 2.93 2.77 5.68
N HIS A 48 3.42 2.01 4.70
CA HIS A 48 4.54 2.42 3.85
C HIS A 48 4.17 3.67 3.04
N MET A 49 3.00 3.69 2.41
CA MET A 49 2.49 4.87 1.71
C MET A 49 2.36 6.09 2.65
N GLN A 50 1.78 5.91 3.84
CA GLN A 50 1.64 6.98 4.82
C GLN A 50 3.00 7.52 5.28
N SER A 51 3.99 6.63 5.47
CA SER A 51 5.37 7.03 5.77
C SER A 51 5.96 7.89 4.65
N LEU A 52 5.73 7.53 3.38
CA LEU A 52 6.18 8.33 2.25
C LEU A 52 5.48 9.69 2.23
N ILE A 53 4.17 9.74 2.42
CA ILE A 53 3.42 11.01 2.47
C ILE A 53 4.00 11.95 3.53
N CYS A 54 4.31 11.45 4.73
CA CYS A 54 4.95 12.21 5.81
C CYS A 54 6.37 12.70 5.44
N LEU A 55 7.14 11.94 4.66
CA LEU A 55 8.44 12.42 4.19
C LEU A 55 8.28 13.57 3.20
N LEU A 56 7.32 13.45 2.28
CA LEU A 56 7.05 14.43 1.22
C LEU A 56 6.39 15.71 1.76
N SER A 57 5.70 15.64 2.90
CA SER A 57 5.07 16.82 3.53
C SER A 57 6.05 17.87 4.03
N GLN A 58 7.36 17.59 4.00
CA GLN A 58 8.41 18.59 4.17
C GLN A 58 8.47 19.60 3.02
N VAL A 59 7.89 19.26 1.86
CA VAL A 59 7.86 20.09 0.65
C VAL A 59 6.44 20.54 0.32
N GLU A 60 5.49 19.62 0.27
CA GLU A 60 4.08 19.91 -0.04
C GLU A 60 3.16 18.91 0.68
N TYR A 61 2.07 19.40 1.26
CA TYR A 61 1.01 18.51 1.77
C TYR A 61 0.07 18.15 0.63
N PRO A 62 -0.22 16.86 0.41
CA PRO A 62 -1.12 16.49 -0.67
C PRO A 62 -2.58 16.74 -0.28
N VAL A 63 -3.43 16.90 -1.30
CA VAL A 63 -4.88 17.03 -1.17
C VAL A 63 -5.58 15.70 -1.43
N ASP A 64 -6.68 15.43 -0.74
CA ASP A 64 -7.52 14.25 -1.00
C ASP A 64 -8.13 14.36 -2.41
N ALA A 65 -7.88 13.35 -3.23
CA ALA A 65 -8.37 13.23 -4.60
C ALA A 65 -9.22 11.95 -4.79
N SER A 66 -9.73 11.38 -3.70
CA SER A 66 -10.54 10.17 -3.70
C SER A 66 -11.89 10.45 -4.37
N VAL A 67 -12.26 9.60 -5.34
CA VAL A 67 -13.52 9.74 -6.10
C VAL A 67 -14.74 9.38 -5.27
N LYS A 68 -14.56 8.49 -4.29
CA LYS A 68 -15.60 7.98 -3.39
C LYS A 68 -15.13 8.11 -1.95
N ALA A 69 -16.10 8.19 -1.03
CA ALA A 69 -15.85 8.04 0.39
C ALA A 69 -15.63 6.55 0.73
N ASP A 70 -14.48 6.03 0.28
CA ASP A 70 -14.02 4.68 0.54
C ASP A 70 -12.80 4.77 1.48
N GLU A 71 -12.81 4.02 2.58
CA GLU A 71 -11.69 3.96 3.53
C GLU A 71 -10.60 2.98 3.07
N TYR A 72 -10.95 2.04 2.20
CA TYR A 72 -10.09 1.01 1.64
C TYR A 72 -9.38 1.47 0.36
N PHE A 73 -9.97 2.44 -0.33
CA PHE A 73 -9.41 3.06 -1.51
C PHE A 73 -9.30 4.58 -1.36
N LYS A 74 -8.06 5.07 -1.26
CA LYS A 74 -7.79 6.51 -1.12
C LYS A 74 -6.76 6.97 -2.14
N ARG A 75 -6.91 8.22 -2.56
CA ARG A 75 -6.00 8.91 -3.49
C ARG A 75 -5.62 10.27 -2.93
N TRP A 76 -4.36 10.63 -3.10
CA TRP A 76 -3.82 11.93 -2.71
C TRP A 76 -3.00 12.51 -3.84
N THR A 77 -3.14 13.82 -4.07
CA THR A 77 -2.43 14.51 -5.16
C THR A 77 -1.56 15.64 -4.61
N TYR A 78 -0.33 15.68 -5.08
CA TYR A 78 0.61 16.79 -4.92
C TYR A 78 0.44 17.71 -6.13
N GLU A 79 -0.39 18.74 -5.99
CA GLU A 79 -0.86 19.57 -7.11
C GLU A 79 0.28 20.25 -7.86
N THR A 80 1.29 20.75 -7.14
CA THR A 80 2.47 21.41 -7.72
C THR A 80 3.27 20.48 -8.63
N TYR A 81 3.27 19.18 -8.32
CA TYR A 81 4.02 18.16 -9.06
C TYR A 81 3.17 17.35 -10.02
N ASN A 82 1.84 17.54 -9.99
CA ASN A 82 0.90 16.66 -10.69
C ASN A 82 1.22 15.17 -10.42
N PHE A 83 1.53 14.86 -9.15
CA PHE A 83 1.85 13.52 -8.71
C PHE A 83 0.71 12.97 -7.86
N THR A 84 0.15 11.82 -8.24
CA THR A 84 -0.91 11.16 -7.47
C THR A 84 -0.38 9.88 -6.85
N ILE A 85 -0.61 9.72 -5.55
CA ILE A 85 -0.36 8.49 -4.79
C ILE A 85 -1.68 7.87 -4.35
N ALA A 86 -1.84 6.57 -4.48
CA ALA A 86 -3.04 5.84 -4.11
C ALA A 86 -2.73 4.60 -3.28
N THR A 87 -3.69 4.17 -2.47
CA THR A 87 -3.66 2.88 -1.78
C THR A 87 -4.84 2.03 -2.20
N PHE A 88 -4.59 0.76 -2.48
CA PHE A 88 -5.60 -0.26 -2.73
C PHE A 88 -5.51 -1.32 -1.63
N TRP A 89 -6.55 -1.40 -0.81
CA TRP A 89 -6.66 -2.46 0.18
C TRP A 89 -7.05 -3.79 -0.48
N THR A 90 -6.09 -4.70 -0.55
CA THR A 90 -6.30 -6.06 -1.02
C THR A 90 -5.31 -6.97 -0.28
N PRO A 91 -5.64 -7.42 0.94
CA PRO A 91 -4.65 -8.03 1.82
C PRO A 91 -4.02 -9.31 1.25
N HIS A 92 -4.78 -10.05 0.45
CA HIS A 92 -4.37 -11.29 -0.18
C HIS A 92 -4.06 -11.15 -1.68
N LEU A 93 -4.26 -9.96 -2.27
CA LEU A 93 -4.10 -9.64 -3.72
C LEU A 93 -5.09 -10.35 -4.66
N VAL A 94 -5.48 -11.57 -4.31
CA VAL A 94 -6.52 -12.37 -4.94
C VAL A 94 -7.88 -12.06 -4.32
N LYS A 95 -8.94 -12.42 -5.02
CA LYS A 95 -10.30 -12.35 -4.51
C LYS A 95 -10.36 -13.12 -3.19
N SER A 96 -10.87 -12.44 -2.17
CA SER A 96 -11.04 -13.00 -0.83
C SER A 96 -12.36 -12.59 -0.22
N THR A 97 -12.99 -13.49 0.54
CA THR A 97 -14.15 -13.14 1.37
C THR A 97 -13.81 -13.19 2.85
N GLU A 98 -14.32 -12.21 3.58
CA GLU A 98 -14.19 -12.17 5.04
C GLU A 98 -14.97 -13.31 5.69
N PRO A 99 -14.57 -13.75 6.90
CA PRO A 99 -15.33 -14.72 7.68
C PRO A 99 -16.77 -14.27 7.87
N ASP A 100 -17.72 -15.15 7.57
CA ASP A 100 -19.15 -14.91 7.75
C ASP A 100 -19.60 -15.56 9.06
N PRO A 101 -19.89 -14.77 10.12
CA PRO A 101 -20.28 -15.31 11.41
C PRO A 101 -21.65 -16.02 11.38
N THR A 102 -22.40 -15.91 10.28
CA THR A 102 -23.66 -16.62 10.08
C THR A 102 -23.49 -18.01 9.47
N LYS A 103 -22.28 -18.37 9.01
CA LYS A 103 -21.93 -19.68 8.45
C LYS A 103 -21.11 -20.49 9.46
N PRO A 104 -21.71 -21.48 10.17
CA PRO A 104 -21.06 -22.20 11.27
C PRO A 104 -19.76 -22.92 10.87
N GLU A 105 -19.67 -23.37 9.62
CA GLU A 105 -18.49 -24.04 9.05
C GLU A 105 -17.36 -23.10 8.62
N HIS A 106 -17.60 -21.77 8.55
CA HIS A 106 -16.65 -20.74 8.09
C HIS A 106 -16.52 -19.53 9.04
N THR A 107 -16.98 -19.65 10.29
CA THR A 107 -17.12 -18.53 11.24
C THR A 107 -15.84 -17.67 11.42
N ASP A 108 -14.64 -18.24 11.23
CA ASP A 108 -13.35 -17.56 11.39
C ASP A 108 -12.37 -17.81 10.20
N LEU A 109 -12.87 -18.28 9.06
CA LEU A 109 -12.03 -18.61 7.89
C LEU A 109 -12.21 -17.59 6.77
N PHE A 110 -11.09 -17.14 6.20
CA PHE A 110 -11.10 -16.39 4.93
C PHE A 110 -11.15 -17.38 3.76
N ASP A 111 -11.98 -17.12 2.75
CA ASP A 111 -11.94 -17.89 1.51
C ASP A 111 -11.08 -17.13 0.49
N LEU A 112 -10.04 -17.78 -0.02
CA LEU A 112 -9.09 -17.20 -0.98
C LEU A 112 -9.19 -17.97 -2.31
N TYR A 113 -9.47 -17.26 -3.40
CA TYR A 113 -9.63 -17.84 -4.73
C TYR A 113 -8.33 -17.59 -5.51
N LEU A 114 -7.42 -18.58 -5.53
CA LEU A 114 -6.04 -18.40 -5.97
C LEU A 114 -5.89 -18.07 -7.47
N ASP A 115 -6.89 -18.45 -8.26
CA ASP A 115 -6.99 -18.22 -9.70
C ASP A 115 -7.81 -16.97 -10.07
N GLU A 116 -8.36 -16.26 -9.08
CA GLU A 116 -9.14 -15.04 -9.30
C GLU A 116 -8.43 -13.82 -8.69
N ALA A 117 -7.99 -12.89 -9.53
CA ALA A 117 -7.44 -11.62 -9.04
C ALA A 117 -8.54 -10.76 -8.41
N ASP A 118 -8.18 -9.99 -7.38
CA ASP A 118 -9.12 -9.05 -6.77
C ASP A 118 -9.40 -7.87 -7.73
N GLU A 119 -10.64 -7.76 -8.18
CA GLU A 119 -11.07 -6.71 -9.10
C GLU A 119 -10.98 -5.30 -8.49
N SER A 120 -10.99 -5.18 -7.15
CA SER A 120 -10.93 -3.89 -6.47
C SER A 120 -9.68 -3.07 -6.81
N TRP A 121 -8.58 -3.74 -7.16
CA TRP A 121 -7.35 -3.07 -7.58
C TRP A 121 -7.03 -3.32 -9.06
N THR A 122 -7.27 -4.53 -9.58
CA THR A 122 -6.90 -4.86 -10.96
C THR A 122 -7.71 -4.10 -12.01
N ALA A 123 -8.94 -3.65 -11.68
CA ALA A 123 -9.75 -2.85 -12.59
C ALA A 123 -9.18 -1.45 -12.87
N GLU A 124 -8.36 -0.90 -11.96
CA GLU A 124 -7.87 0.48 -12.03
C GLU A 124 -6.33 0.56 -12.12
N ILE A 125 -5.61 -0.54 -11.89
CA ILE A 125 -4.14 -0.52 -11.79
C ILE A 125 -3.44 -0.12 -13.09
N GLY A 126 -4.09 -0.29 -14.24
CA GLY A 126 -3.57 0.10 -15.54
C GLY A 126 -3.30 1.60 -15.70
N ASP A 127 -3.90 2.43 -14.83
CA ASP A 127 -3.74 3.89 -14.83
C ASP A 127 -2.51 4.37 -14.03
N PHE A 128 -1.75 3.45 -13.43
CA PHE A 128 -0.62 3.76 -12.54
C PHE A 128 0.75 3.56 -13.21
N ASP A 129 1.61 4.58 -13.19
CA ASP A 129 3.01 4.46 -13.69
C ASP A 129 3.86 3.53 -12.81
N TYR A 130 3.64 3.55 -11.49
CA TYR A 130 4.36 2.74 -10.52
C TYR A 130 3.40 1.96 -9.64
N VAL A 131 3.70 0.66 -9.44
CA VAL A 131 2.91 -0.22 -8.57
C VAL A 131 3.83 -0.87 -7.55
N ILE A 132 3.52 -0.67 -6.27
CA ILE A 132 4.25 -1.22 -5.13
C ILE A 132 3.31 -2.22 -4.45
N ILE A 133 3.62 -3.51 -4.62
CA ILE A 133 2.82 -4.61 -4.08
C ILE A 133 3.45 -5.10 -2.78
N SER A 134 2.63 -5.25 -1.74
CA SER A 134 3.04 -5.85 -0.47
C SER A 134 1.92 -6.70 0.09
N SER A 135 2.18 -7.99 0.29
CA SER A 135 1.25 -8.91 0.95
C SER A 135 2.03 -9.87 1.84
N GLY A 136 1.56 -10.07 3.06
CA GLY A 136 2.24 -10.97 4.00
C GLY A 136 1.51 -11.16 5.31
N HIS A 137 1.06 -10.06 5.95
CA HIS A 137 0.53 -10.14 7.31
C HIS A 137 -0.76 -10.95 7.41
N TRP A 138 -1.59 -10.92 6.36
CA TRP A 138 -2.91 -11.56 6.35
C TRP A 138 -2.90 -13.04 5.97
N HIS A 139 -1.78 -13.56 5.44
CA HIS A 139 -1.61 -14.99 5.17
C HIS A 139 -1.48 -15.83 6.44
N PHE A 140 -1.27 -15.20 7.61
CA PHE A 140 -1.31 -15.89 8.90
C PHE A 140 -2.73 -16.10 9.43
N ARG A 141 -3.75 -15.55 8.77
CA ARG A 141 -5.15 -15.80 9.14
C ARG A 141 -5.58 -17.19 8.64
N PRO A 142 -6.31 -17.97 9.45
CA PRO A 142 -6.93 -19.20 9.00
C PRO A 142 -7.73 -18.96 7.71
N SER A 143 -7.42 -19.75 6.68
CA SER A 143 -7.96 -19.55 5.34
C SER A 143 -8.26 -20.88 4.65
N VAL A 144 -9.28 -20.89 3.81
CA VAL A 144 -9.59 -21.96 2.84
C VAL A 144 -9.16 -21.47 1.47
N TYR A 145 -8.45 -22.33 0.73
CA TYR A 145 -7.93 -22.01 -0.59
C TYR A 145 -8.76 -22.72 -1.66
N TYR A 146 -9.22 -21.97 -2.64
CA TYR A 146 -9.96 -22.43 -3.81
C TYR A 146 -9.10 -22.27 -5.05
N GLU A 147 -9.20 -23.23 -5.97
CA GLU A 147 -8.52 -23.25 -7.27
C GLU A 147 -9.46 -23.89 -8.29
N ASN A 148 -9.68 -23.24 -9.43
CA ASN A 148 -10.60 -23.62 -10.51
C ASN A 148 -12.09 -23.35 -10.23
N GLY A 149 -12.39 -22.33 -9.41
CA GLY A 149 -13.76 -21.98 -9.01
C GLY A 149 -14.47 -23.06 -8.18
#